data_AF-A0A256B803-F1
#
_entry.id   AF-A0A256B803-F1
#
_cell.length_a   1.000
_cell.length_b   1.000
_cell.length_c   1.000
_cell.angle_alpha   90.00
_cell.angle_beta   90.00
_cell.angle_gamma   90.00
#
_symmetry.space_group_name_H-M   'P 1'
#
loop_
_entity.id
_entity.type
_entity.pdbx_description
1 polymer ?
#
loop_
_entity_poly.entity_id
_entity_poly.type
_entity_poly.pdbx_seq_one_letter_code
_entity_poly.pdbx_strand_id
1 'polypeptide(L)'
;MVSQVMSGDRTHRTIEDIDETVLNAAQMKAIASGDPLIMERATLEAELQGLGMQLQAYNDTQFRDKSKIQYLADMVNTNHPANIQHIQSDLTTVAKANLKQFISDRGVMLDKALLIDDHISEQFQKLRNSYRLTQIQIGQFAGLNVYLSRFGYEVNGSIGMSISSGYEFNVDAHLGK
;
A
#
# COMPACT_ATOMS: atom_id res chain seq x y z
N MET A 1 21.26 7.18 12.35
CA MET A 1 21.17 5.71 12.40
C MET A 1 20.57 5.34 13.75
N VAL A 2 19.43 4.66 13.71
CA VAL A 2 18.65 4.25 14.89
C VAL A 2 19.42 3.19 15.65
N SER A 3 19.61 3.42 16.94
CA SER A 3 20.20 2.50 17.89
C SER A 3 19.29 1.28 18.04
N GLN A 4 19.66 0.17 17.42
CA GLN A 4 19.16 -1.15 17.79
C GLN A 4 19.80 -1.52 19.13
N VAL A 5 19.03 -1.39 20.21
CA VAL A 5 19.31 -2.08 21.48
C VAL A 5 18.30 -3.22 21.59
N MET A 6 18.64 -4.34 20.93
CA MET A 6 18.19 -5.67 21.34
C MET A 6 19.37 -6.36 22.02
N SER A 7 19.74 -5.90 23.22
CA SER A 7 20.58 -6.70 24.11
C SER A 7 19.65 -7.62 24.88
N GLY A 8 19.66 -8.89 24.47
CA GLY A 8 18.78 -9.92 24.95
C GLY A 8 18.96 -10.20 26.44
N ASP A 9 17.83 -10.19 27.14
CA ASP A 9 17.64 -10.87 28.41
C ASP A 9 17.61 -12.39 28.16
N ARG A 10 18.78 -12.97 27.89
CA ARG A 10 18.97 -14.41 27.69
C ARG A 10 19.03 -15.20 29.00
N THR A 11 19.01 -14.51 30.14
CA THR A 11 19.02 -15.11 31.47
C THR A 11 17.62 -15.41 32.02
N HIS A 12 16.60 -14.64 31.62
CA HIS A 12 15.22 -14.94 32.01
C HIS A 12 14.66 -16.17 31.28
N ARG A 13 14.98 -16.32 29.98
CA ARG A 13 14.42 -17.36 29.11
C ARG A 13 14.81 -18.79 29.51
N THR A 14 15.98 -18.99 30.12
CA THR A 14 16.43 -20.32 30.55
C THR A 14 15.84 -20.77 31.89
N ILE A 15 15.46 -19.82 32.76
CA ILE A 15 14.89 -20.13 34.08
C ILE A 15 13.40 -20.49 33.94
N GLU A 16 12.66 -19.77 33.09
CA GLU A 16 11.26 -20.09 32.74
C GLU A 16 11.10 -21.48 32.13
N ASP A 17 11.94 -21.85 31.15
CA ASP A 17 11.89 -23.16 30.48
C ASP A 17 12.18 -24.33 31.46
N ILE A 18 13.02 -24.12 32.47
CA ILE A 18 13.35 -25.15 33.48
C ILE A 18 12.19 -25.33 34.48
N ASP A 19 11.56 -24.24 34.93
CA ASP A 19 10.40 -24.34 35.82
C ASP A 19 9.19 -24.94 35.09
N GLU A 20 8.93 -24.56 33.85
CA GLU A 20 7.81 -25.09 33.04
C GLU A 20 7.96 -26.59 32.74
N THR A 21 9.18 -27.07 32.52
CA THR A 21 9.46 -28.50 32.26
C THR A 21 9.35 -29.37 33.51
N VAL A 22 9.80 -28.88 34.67
CA VAL A 22 9.63 -29.55 35.97
C VAL A 22 8.15 -29.59 36.37
N LEU A 23 7.42 -28.51 36.09
CA LEU A 23 5.98 -28.39 36.34
C LEU A 23 5.15 -29.38 35.49
N ASN A 24 5.48 -29.50 34.19
CA ASN A 24 4.86 -30.46 33.26
C ASN A 24 5.09 -31.92 33.66
N ALA A 25 6.30 -32.27 34.15
CA ALA A 25 6.60 -33.62 34.61
C ALA A 25 5.81 -34.00 35.88
N ALA A 26 5.64 -33.06 36.80
CA ALA A 26 4.82 -33.24 38.00
C ALA A 26 3.32 -33.39 37.66
N GLN A 27 2.83 -32.62 36.68
CA GLN A 27 1.46 -32.73 36.18
C GLN A 27 1.17 -34.07 35.53
N MET A 28 2.03 -34.55 34.63
CA MET A 28 1.84 -35.85 33.99
C MET A 28 1.78 -37.00 35.01
N LYS A 29 2.64 -36.96 36.05
CA LYS A 29 2.65 -37.97 37.11
C LYS A 29 1.38 -37.93 37.97
N ALA A 30 0.85 -36.76 38.23
CA ALA A 30 -0.34 -36.58 39.05
C ALA A 30 -1.65 -36.88 38.31
N ILE A 31 -1.73 -36.56 37.01
CA ILE A 31 -2.82 -37.00 36.13
C ILE A 31 -2.85 -38.53 36.07
N ALA A 32 -1.68 -39.18 35.97
CA ALA A 32 -1.56 -40.64 35.99
C ALA A 32 -1.90 -41.26 37.37
N SER A 33 -1.76 -40.50 38.46
CA SER A 33 -2.04 -40.95 39.83
C SER A 33 -3.44 -40.57 40.33
N GLY A 34 -4.17 -39.71 39.60
CA GLY A 34 -5.51 -39.25 39.95
C GLY A 34 -5.56 -38.24 41.11
N ASP A 35 -4.51 -37.43 41.30
CA ASP A 35 -4.51 -36.40 42.36
C ASP A 35 -5.46 -35.23 41.98
N PRO A 36 -6.56 -35.01 42.73
CA PRO A 36 -7.57 -34.01 42.39
C PRO A 36 -7.03 -32.58 42.38
N LEU A 37 -6.04 -32.24 43.22
CA LEU A 37 -5.49 -30.87 43.29
C LEU A 37 -4.69 -30.52 42.03
N ILE A 38 -4.02 -31.50 41.43
CA ILE A 38 -3.22 -31.25 40.23
C ILE A 38 -4.10 -31.25 38.97
N MET A 39 -5.19 -32.01 38.95
CA MET A 39 -6.23 -31.88 37.91
C MET A 39 -6.86 -30.48 37.91
N GLU A 40 -7.21 -29.95 39.09
CA GLU A 40 -7.74 -28.59 39.22
C GLU A 40 -6.72 -27.54 38.74
N ARG A 41 -5.45 -27.67 39.15
CA ARG A 41 -4.39 -26.77 38.70
C ARG A 41 -4.18 -26.83 37.18
N ALA A 42 -4.16 -28.02 36.59
CA ALA A 42 -4.03 -28.19 35.14
C ALA A 42 -5.21 -27.57 34.38
N THR A 43 -6.42 -27.65 34.94
CA THR A 43 -7.61 -27.00 34.39
C THR A 43 -7.48 -25.47 34.44
N LEU A 44 -7.06 -24.92 35.58
CA LEU A 44 -6.82 -23.49 35.74
C LEU A 44 -5.69 -22.97 34.83
N GLU A 45 -4.63 -23.75 34.61
CA GLU A 45 -3.56 -23.40 33.68
C GLU A 45 -4.04 -23.38 32.23
N ALA A 46 -4.86 -24.35 31.82
CA ALA A 46 -5.47 -24.36 30.49
C ALA A 46 -6.40 -23.14 30.28
N GLU A 47 -7.18 -22.78 31.29
CA GLU A 47 -7.99 -21.55 31.28
C GLU A 47 -7.12 -20.29 31.17
N LEU A 48 -6.02 -20.23 31.93
CA LEU A 48 -5.10 -19.09 31.94
C LEU A 48 -4.38 -18.94 30.59
N GLN A 49 -3.95 -20.05 29.98
CA GLN A 49 -3.41 -20.06 28.62
C GLN A 49 -4.45 -19.57 27.60
N GLY A 50 -5.69 -20.05 27.70
CA GLY A 50 -6.79 -19.61 26.84
C GLY A 50 -7.05 -18.10 26.97
N LEU A 51 -7.06 -17.58 28.20
CA LEU A 51 -7.22 -16.15 28.46
C LEU A 51 -6.03 -15.35 27.94
N GLY A 52 -4.81 -15.87 28.08
CA GLY A 52 -3.59 -15.27 27.51
C GLY A 52 -3.66 -15.14 25.99
N MET A 53 -4.09 -16.20 25.30
CA MET A 53 -4.31 -16.17 23.85
C MET A 53 -5.39 -15.15 23.45
N GLN A 54 -6.50 -15.07 24.18
CA GLN A 54 -7.56 -14.08 23.93
C GLN A 54 -7.06 -12.65 24.12
N LEU A 55 -6.28 -12.39 25.18
CA LEU A 55 -5.70 -11.07 25.43
C LEU A 55 -4.73 -10.68 24.32
N GLN A 56 -3.90 -11.61 23.85
CA GLN A 56 -2.99 -11.35 22.73
C GLN A 56 -3.77 -11.03 21.45
N ALA A 57 -4.78 -11.82 21.10
CA ALA A 57 -5.63 -11.56 19.93
C ALA A 57 -6.37 -10.21 20.02
N TYR A 58 -6.80 -9.81 21.22
CA TYR A 58 -7.38 -8.50 21.47
C TYR A 58 -6.36 -7.38 21.25
N ASN A 59 -5.14 -7.51 21.79
CA ASN A 59 -4.08 -6.52 21.61
C ASN A 59 -3.68 -6.36 20.14
N ASP A 60 -3.57 -7.45 19.40
CA ASP A 60 -3.28 -7.43 17.96
C ASP A 60 -4.40 -6.72 17.18
N THR A 61 -5.66 -6.98 17.53
CA THR A 61 -6.82 -6.32 16.95
C THR A 61 -6.81 -4.81 17.26
N GLN A 62 -6.57 -4.43 18.50
CA GLN A 62 -6.46 -3.02 18.91
C GLN A 62 -5.34 -2.30 18.15
N PHE A 63 -4.19 -2.93 17.99
CA PHE A 63 -3.07 -2.35 17.24
C PHE A 63 -3.42 -2.13 15.76
N ARG A 64 -4.01 -3.14 15.12
CA ARG A 64 -4.46 -3.07 13.72
C ARG A 64 -5.51 -1.98 13.54
N ASP A 65 -6.49 -1.92 14.43
CA ASP A 65 -7.61 -0.98 14.32
C ASP A 65 -7.15 0.46 14.55
N LYS A 66 -6.25 0.70 15.52
CA LYS A 66 -5.61 2.02 15.70
C LYS A 66 -4.83 2.45 14.45
N SER A 67 -4.05 1.55 13.88
CA SER A 67 -3.30 1.82 12.64
C SER A 67 -4.23 2.16 11.48
N LYS A 68 -5.35 1.42 11.36
CA LYS A 68 -6.38 1.68 10.35
C LYS A 68 -7.07 3.02 10.56
N ILE A 69 -7.43 3.37 11.80
CA ILE A 69 -8.04 4.66 12.14
C ILE A 69 -7.09 5.80 11.77
N GLN A 70 -5.81 5.69 12.12
CA GLN A 70 -4.81 6.70 11.76
C GLN A 70 -4.72 6.90 10.24
N TYR A 71 -4.59 5.80 9.49
CA TYR A 71 -4.57 5.85 8.03
C TYR A 71 -5.82 6.51 7.43
N LEU A 72 -7.02 6.14 7.92
CA LEU A 72 -8.28 6.71 7.46
C LEU A 72 -8.38 8.21 7.83
N ALA A 73 -7.92 8.58 9.03
CA ALA A 73 -7.89 9.97 9.46
C ALA A 73 -6.96 10.81 8.57
N ASP A 74 -5.77 10.30 8.22
CA ASP A 74 -4.85 10.98 7.31
C ASP A 74 -5.44 11.10 5.90
N MET A 75 -6.12 10.07 5.41
CA MET A 75 -6.83 10.15 4.12
C MET A 75 -7.89 11.24 4.12
N VAL A 76 -8.71 11.32 5.17
CA VAL A 76 -9.83 12.27 5.25
C VAL A 76 -9.37 13.70 5.53
N ASN A 77 -8.42 13.88 6.45
CA ASN A 77 -8.04 15.22 6.93
C ASN A 77 -6.96 15.87 6.08
N THR A 78 -6.13 15.09 5.40
CA THR A 78 -4.97 15.62 4.66
C THR A 78 -5.10 15.37 3.17
N ASN A 79 -5.32 14.11 2.76
CA ASN A 79 -5.31 13.76 1.33
C ASN A 79 -6.54 14.30 0.59
N HIS A 80 -7.76 14.09 1.10
CA HIS A 80 -8.97 14.54 0.41
C HIS A 80 -9.04 16.07 0.24
N PRO A 81 -8.76 16.91 1.25
CA PRO A 81 -8.79 18.35 1.08
C PRO A 81 -7.76 18.85 0.06
N ALA A 82 -6.54 18.30 0.10
CA ALA A 82 -5.52 18.61 -0.90
C ALA A 82 -5.99 18.22 -2.31
N ASN A 83 -6.55 17.02 -2.48
CA ASN A 83 -7.07 16.56 -3.75
C ASN A 83 -8.22 17.46 -4.27
N ILE A 84 -9.13 17.87 -3.40
CA ILE A 84 -10.22 18.79 -3.77
C ILE A 84 -9.64 20.12 -4.27
N GLN A 85 -8.62 20.67 -3.59
CA GLN A 85 -7.95 21.90 -4.02
C GLN A 85 -7.27 21.73 -5.39
N HIS A 86 -6.59 20.60 -5.62
CA HIS A 86 -5.98 20.29 -6.92
C HIS A 86 -7.03 20.21 -8.02
N ILE A 87 -8.11 19.45 -7.82
CA ILE A 87 -9.21 19.33 -8.79
C ILE A 87 -9.83 20.71 -9.07
N GLN A 88 -10.07 21.52 -8.05
CA GLN A 88 -10.62 22.87 -8.22
C GLN A 88 -9.69 23.75 -9.07
N SER A 89 -8.38 23.70 -8.82
CA SER A 89 -7.39 24.40 -9.63
C SER A 89 -7.40 23.94 -11.08
N ASP A 90 -7.45 22.62 -11.31
CA ASP A 90 -7.48 22.04 -12.65
C ASP A 90 -8.74 22.46 -13.41
N LEU A 91 -9.90 22.45 -12.75
CA LEU A 91 -11.16 22.94 -13.34
C LEU A 91 -11.06 24.40 -13.77
N THR A 92 -10.42 25.27 -12.98
CA THR A 92 -10.22 26.68 -13.38
C THR A 92 -9.28 26.83 -14.57
N THR A 93 -8.28 25.95 -14.69
CA THR A 93 -7.34 25.92 -15.81
C THR A 93 -8.06 25.49 -17.09
N VAL A 94 -8.80 24.38 -17.02
CA VAL A 94 -9.55 23.83 -18.16
C VAL A 94 -10.65 24.77 -18.62
N ALA A 95 -11.35 25.45 -17.70
CA ALA A 95 -12.42 26.40 -18.03
C ALA A 95 -11.95 27.57 -18.91
N LYS A 96 -10.66 27.92 -18.86
CA LYS A 96 -10.06 29.01 -19.65
C LYS A 96 -9.36 28.52 -20.91
N ALA A 97 -9.25 27.20 -21.10
CA ALA A 97 -8.40 26.61 -22.12
C ALA A 97 -9.13 26.34 -23.44
N ASN A 98 -8.36 26.27 -24.53
CA ASN A 98 -8.85 25.81 -25.82
C ASN A 98 -8.73 24.30 -25.92
N LEU A 99 -9.86 23.59 -25.93
CA LEU A 99 -9.93 22.12 -25.91
C LEU A 99 -9.60 21.45 -27.26
N LYS A 100 -9.25 22.23 -28.30
CA LYS A 100 -8.83 21.69 -29.60
C LYS A 100 -7.31 21.64 -29.79
N GLN A 101 -6.56 22.13 -28.81
CA GLN A 101 -5.11 22.29 -28.93
C GLN A 101 -4.40 21.34 -27.97
N PHE A 102 -3.41 20.63 -28.50
CA PHE A 102 -2.46 19.84 -27.74
C PHE A 102 -1.07 20.42 -27.94
N ILE A 103 -0.32 20.61 -26.86
CA ILE A 103 1.06 21.08 -26.91
C ILE A 103 1.95 19.87 -26.68
N SER A 104 2.81 19.51 -27.62
CA SER A 104 3.72 18.38 -27.43
C SER A 104 4.75 18.64 -26.32
N ASP A 105 5.42 17.58 -25.86
CA ASP A 105 6.62 17.64 -25.01
C ASP A 105 7.72 18.57 -25.54
N ARG A 106 7.71 18.85 -26.85
CA ARG A 106 8.62 19.79 -27.54
C ARG A 106 8.09 21.23 -27.61
N GLY A 107 6.92 21.52 -27.06
CA GLY A 107 6.29 22.84 -27.11
C GLY A 107 5.61 23.16 -28.44
N VAL A 108 5.41 22.17 -29.32
CA VAL A 108 4.77 22.36 -30.62
C VAL A 108 3.27 22.21 -30.48
N MET A 109 2.52 23.19 -30.99
CA MET A 109 1.06 23.17 -31.05
C MET A 109 0.58 22.18 -32.12
N LEU A 110 -0.19 21.18 -31.71
CA LEU A 110 -0.85 20.19 -32.55
C LEU A 110 -2.36 20.43 -32.48
N ASP A 111 -2.99 20.70 -33.62
CA ASP A 111 -4.41 21.04 -33.75
C ASP A 111 -5.20 20.05 -34.63
N LYS A 112 -4.52 19.02 -35.15
CA LYS A 112 -5.11 17.94 -35.96
C LYS A 112 -4.98 16.62 -35.23
N ALA A 113 -6.08 15.85 -35.20
CA ALA A 113 -6.12 14.54 -34.55
C ALA A 113 -5.01 13.59 -35.05
N LEU A 114 -4.72 13.57 -36.35
CA LEU A 114 -3.66 12.74 -36.92
C LEU A 114 -2.28 13.07 -36.35
N LEU A 115 -1.96 14.36 -36.20
CA LEU A 115 -0.67 14.79 -35.65
C LEU A 115 -0.55 14.45 -34.15
N ILE A 116 -1.66 14.54 -33.43
CA ILE A 116 -1.72 14.17 -32.01
C ILE A 116 -1.54 12.65 -31.85
N ASP A 117 -2.18 11.86 -32.70
CA ASP A 117 -2.09 10.39 -32.71
C ASP A 117 -0.68 9.90 -33.04
N ASP A 118 -0.06 10.46 -34.08
CA ASP A 118 1.34 10.17 -34.45
C ASP A 118 2.29 10.47 -33.27
N HIS A 119 2.09 11.61 -32.61
CA HIS A 119 2.90 12.03 -31.47
C HIS A 119 2.73 11.11 -30.25
N ILE A 120 1.48 10.77 -29.89
CA ILE A 120 1.19 9.84 -28.79
C ILE A 120 1.78 8.45 -29.09
N SER A 121 1.61 7.97 -30.32
CA SER A 121 2.13 6.67 -30.76
C SER A 121 3.66 6.60 -30.66
N GLU A 122 4.37 7.66 -31.07
CA GLU A 122 5.82 7.75 -30.93
C GLU A 122 6.26 7.61 -29.47
N GLN A 123 5.60 8.35 -28.56
CA GLN A 123 5.90 8.35 -27.14
C GLN A 123 5.54 7.01 -26.47
N PHE A 124 4.42 6.41 -26.87
CA PHE A 124 4.00 5.08 -26.42
C PHE A 124 5.07 4.03 -26.74
N GLN A 125 5.60 4.01 -27.96
CA GLN A 125 6.65 3.06 -28.35
C GLN A 125 7.95 3.31 -27.57
N LYS A 126 8.32 4.57 -27.32
CA LYS A 126 9.47 4.91 -26.46
C LYS A 126 9.31 4.35 -25.05
N LEU A 127 8.14 4.53 -24.43
CA LEU A 127 7.87 4.00 -23.09
C LEU A 127 7.86 2.47 -23.10
N ARG A 128 7.18 1.85 -24.07
CA ARG A 128 7.07 0.39 -24.22
C ARG A 128 8.42 -0.30 -24.39
N ASN A 129 9.30 0.29 -25.20
CA ASN A 129 10.61 -0.27 -25.50
C ASN A 129 11.67 0.06 -24.43
N SER A 130 11.35 0.96 -23.50
CA SER A 130 12.27 1.33 -22.41
C SER A 130 12.08 0.48 -21.17
N TYR A 131 13.13 -0.22 -20.75
CA TYR A 131 13.17 -0.96 -19.49
C TYR A 131 13.35 -0.08 -18.24
N ARG A 132 13.67 1.21 -18.44
CA ARG A 132 13.99 2.14 -17.35
C ARG A 132 12.88 3.14 -17.06
N LEU A 133 12.05 3.45 -18.06
CA LEU A 133 11.01 4.47 -17.94
C LEU A 133 9.72 3.81 -17.45
N THR A 134 9.22 4.30 -16.32
CA THR A 134 7.89 3.96 -15.78
C THR A 134 6.84 4.98 -16.21
N GLN A 135 7.25 6.20 -16.55
CA GLN A 135 6.40 7.29 -16.98
C GLN A 135 7.16 8.24 -17.91
N ILE A 136 6.45 8.87 -18.84
CA ILE A 136 6.94 9.97 -19.68
C ILE A 136 5.88 11.07 -19.78
N GLN A 137 6.30 12.34 -19.78
CA GLN A 137 5.44 13.45 -20.13
C GLN A 137 5.37 13.56 -21.65
N ILE A 138 4.16 13.55 -22.21
CA ILE A 138 3.96 13.60 -23.67
C ILE A 138 3.51 14.98 -24.15
N GLY A 139 3.09 15.86 -23.25
CA GLY A 139 2.67 17.20 -23.62
C GLY A 139 1.77 17.86 -22.59
N GLN A 140 0.98 18.81 -23.06
CA GLN A 140 -0.01 19.54 -22.29
C GLN A 140 -1.32 19.63 -23.09
N PHE A 141 -2.43 19.32 -22.45
CA PHE A 141 -3.77 19.44 -23.01
C PHE A 141 -4.63 20.28 -22.09
N ALA A 142 -5.32 21.28 -22.63
CA ALA A 142 -6.14 22.20 -21.84
C ALA A 142 -5.41 22.85 -20.64
N GLY A 143 -4.10 23.06 -20.75
CA GLY A 143 -3.26 23.59 -19.67
C GLY A 143 -2.80 22.55 -18.63
N LEU A 144 -3.21 21.28 -18.76
CA LEU A 144 -2.82 20.19 -17.87
C LEU A 144 -1.73 19.33 -18.51
N ASN A 145 -0.71 18.93 -17.74
CA ASN A 145 0.33 18.06 -18.26
C ASN A 145 -0.24 16.66 -18.50
N VAL A 146 0.11 16.07 -19.64
CA VAL A 146 -0.31 14.72 -20.05
C VAL A 146 0.89 13.78 -20.00
N TYR A 147 0.68 12.61 -19.41
CA TYR A 147 1.70 11.59 -19.23
C TYR A 147 1.23 10.25 -19.77
N LEU A 148 2.18 9.43 -20.19
CA LEU A 148 2.00 7.98 -20.37
C LEU A 148 2.74 7.27 -19.25
N SER A 149 2.11 6.27 -18.65
CA SER A 149 2.68 5.49 -17.54
C SER A 149 2.40 4.01 -17.71
N ARG A 150 3.32 3.19 -17.19
CA ARG A 150 3.17 1.73 -17.11
C ARG A 150 2.30 1.36 -15.93
N PHE A 151 1.33 0.49 -16.15
CA PHE A 151 0.42 -0.04 -15.16
C PHE A 151 0.53 -1.56 -15.07
N GLY A 152 0.45 -2.07 -13.83
CA GLY A 152 0.54 -3.49 -13.53
C GLY A 152 1.95 -4.01 -13.24
N TYR A 153 2.02 -5.18 -12.62
CA TYR A 153 3.25 -5.85 -12.18
C TYR A 153 3.86 -6.78 -13.26
N GLU A 154 3.20 -6.91 -14.41
CA GLU A 154 3.61 -7.84 -15.46
C GLU A 154 4.62 -7.20 -16.43
N VAL A 155 5.49 -8.04 -17.00
CA VAL A 155 6.52 -7.64 -17.98
C VAL A 155 5.92 -7.02 -19.25
N ASN A 156 4.64 -7.32 -19.53
CA ASN A 156 3.81 -6.73 -20.58
C ASN A 156 2.71 -5.80 -20.02
N GLY A 157 2.97 -5.13 -18.90
CA GLY A 157 2.01 -4.21 -18.26
C GLY A 157 1.39 -3.22 -19.25
N SER A 158 0.11 -2.90 -19.05
CA SER A 158 -0.60 -1.94 -19.90
C SER A 158 0.03 -0.56 -19.78
N ILE A 159 0.01 0.21 -20.86
CA ILE A 159 0.36 1.62 -20.81
C ILE A 159 -0.94 2.39 -20.85
N GLY A 160 -1.12 3.26 -19.88
CA GLY A 160 -2.26 4.16 -19.80
C GLY A 160 -1.80 5.61 -19.86
N MET A 161 -2.77 6.50 -19.98
CA MET A 161 -2.57 7.94 -20.01
C MET A 161 -3.05 8.56 -18.69
N SER A 162 -2.34 9.57 -18.21
CA SER A 162 -2.75 10.35 -17.04
C SER A 162 -2.57 11.84 -17.29
N ILE A 163 -3.34 12.67 -16.58
CA ILE A 163 -3.20 14.12 -16.57
C ILE A 163 -2.78 14.56 -15.18
N SER A 164 -2.04 15.67 -15.06
CA SER A 164 -1.66 16.21 -13.76
C SER A 164 -2.90 16.64 -12.97
N SER A 165 -3.36 15.75 -12.10
CA SER A 165 -4.26 16.02 -10.96
C SER A 165 -4.02 15.05 -9.78
N GLY A 166 -3.00 14.18 -9.85
CA GLY A 166 -2.88 13.05 -8.91
C GLY A 166 -3.97 11.98 -9.11
N TYR A 167 -4.72 12.06 -10.21
CA TYR A 167 -5.72 11.08 -10.63
C TYR A 167 -5.31 10.46 -11.96
N GLU A 168 -5.13 9.15 -11.96
CA GLU A 168 -4.90 8.36 -13.16
C GLU A 168 -6.24 8.03 -13.80
N PHE A 169 -6.58 8.70 -14.89
CA PHE A 169 -7.70 8.31 -15.74
C PHE A 169 -7.22 7.19 -16.66
N ASN A 170 -7.27 5.96 -16.17
CA ASN A 170 -6.89 4.78 -16.93
C ASN A 170 -7.79 4.62 -18.17
N VAL A 171 -7.25 5.00 -19.32
CA VAL A 171 -7.71 4.53 -20.61
C VAL A 171 -6.72 3.45 -21.02
N ASP A 172 -7.14 2.19 -21.06
CA ASP A 172 -6.34 1.14 -21.69
C ASP A 172 -6.11 1.55 -23.14
N ALA A 173 -4.89 1.98 -23.44
CA ALA A 173 -4.49 2.30 -24.79
C ALA A 173 -4.24 0.99 -25.55
N HIS A 174 -5.31 0.31 -25.95
CA HIS A 174 -5.23 -0.70 -26.99
C HIS A 174 -5.05 0.01 -28.34
N LEU A 175 -3.81 0.37 -28.65
CA LEU A 175 -3.42 0.71 -30.02
C LEU A 175 -3.48 -0.59 -30.85
N GLY A 176 -4.67 -0.90 -31.35
CA GLY A 176 -4.93 -2.04 -32.20
C GLY A 176 -4.40 -1.84 -33.61
N LYS A 177 -3.18 -2.32 -33.87
CA LYS A 177 -2.82 -3.38 -34.83
C LYS A 177 -1.30 -3.51 -34.90
#